data_AF-A0A9R1T7T9-F1
#
_entry.id   AF-A0A9R1T7T9-F1
#
_cell.length_a   1.000
_cell.length_b   1.000
_cell.length_c   1.000
_cell.angle_alpha   90.00
_cell.angle_beta   90.00
_cell.angle_gamma   90.00
#
_symmetry.space_group_name_H-M   'P 1'
#
loop_
_entity.id
_entity.type
_entity.pdbx_description
1 polymer ?
#
loop_
_entity_poly.entity_id
_entity_poly.type
_entity_poly.pdbx_seq_one_letter_code
_entity_poly.pdbx_strand_id
1 'polypeptide(L)'
;MKTATARGIIGCIGKCTSGLTLDELDILTDTVHSTLGRHQGRKIFREFLRKGKRQDDLKCLDFHEQCCKYIENERDYVLSTATPNLKMLTNDVSEAFDTAIELERVPEIDMAILDKFNEALNTPCRESMLQVLEETKLRLEDHLSSSHKDFKIYMREPCPNTR
;
A
#
# COMPACT_ATOMS: atom_id res chain seq x y z
N MET A 1 0.45 6.08 -50.47
CA MET A 1 -0.35 6.47 -49.29
C MET A 1 0.17 5.69 -48.09
N LYS A 2 0.70 6.38 -47.07
CA LYS A 2 1.14 5.77 -45.81
C LYS A 2 -0.10 5.52 -44.95
N THR A 3 -0.49 4.27 -44.76
CA THR A 3 -1.50 3.90 -43.76
C THR A 3 -0.84 3.89 -42.40
N ALA A 4 -1.27 4.81 -41.53
CA ALA A 4 -0.85 4.88 -40.14
C ALA A 4 -1.21 3.57 -39.45
N THR A 5 -0.19 2.83 -39.02
CA THR A 5 -0.33 1.63 -38.21
C THR A 5 -0.92 2.06 -36.87
N ALA A 6 -2.14 1.62 -36.58
CA ALA A 6 -2.81 1.86 -35.32
C ALA A 6 -1.90 1.38 -34.17
N ARG A 7 -1.57 2.29 -33.25
CA ARG A 7 -0.88 1.97 -32.00
C ARG A 7 -1.75 0.95 -31.26
N GLY A 8 -1.22 -0.26 -31.08
CA GLY A 8 -1.93 -1.36 -30.43
C GLY A 8 -2.41 -0.95 -29.05
N ILE A 9 -3.72 -0.90 -28.87
CA ILE A 9 -4.35 -0.78 -27.56
C ILE A 9 -4.17 -2.14 -26.89
N ILE A 10 -3.28 -2.20 -25.89
CA ILE A 10 -3.03 -3.39 -25.10
C ILE A 10 -4.22 -3.57 -24.13
N GLY A 11 -5.09 -4.54 -24.41
CA GLY A 11 -6.02 -5.13 -23.45
C GLY A 11 -6.03 -6.65 -23.65
N CYS A 12 -6.42 -7.52 -22.73
CA CYS A 12 -6.91 -7.40 -21.37
C CYS A 12 -7.06 -8.84 -20.84
N ILE A 13 -6.50 -9.19 -19.67
CA ILE A 13 -7.16 -9.99 -18.62
C ILE A 13 -6.55 -9.52 -17.28
N GLY A 14 -7.18 -8.54 -16.62
CA GLY A 14 -6.80 -7.93 -15.33
C GLY A 14 -5.35 -7.47 -15.15
N LYS A 15 -4.63 -7.23 -16.25
CA LYS A 15 -3.57 -6.22 -16.38
C LYS A 15 -4.22 -5.01 -17.06
N CYS A 16 -5.20 -4.37 -16.41
CA CYS A 16 -5.81 -3.17 -17.01
C CYS A 16 -4.82 -2.01 -16.84
N THR A 17 -3.75 -2.03 -17.65
CA THR A 17 -2.77 -0.96 -17.82
C THR A 17 -3.20 -0.01 -18.93
N SER A 18 -4.45 -0.12 -19.40
CA SER A 18 -5.03 0.78 -20.39
C SER A 18 -4.78 2.23 -20.02
N GLY A 19 -4.06 2.95 -20.87
CA GLY A 19 -3.67 4.34 -20.63
C GLY A 19 -2.28 4.54 -20.01
N LEU A 20 -1.54 3.47 -19.70
CA LEU A 20 -0.13 3.53 -19.30
C LEU A 20 0.77 3.13 -20.46
N THR A 21 1.82 3.91 -20.69
CA THR A 21 2.98 3.53 -21.50
C THR A 21 3.82 2.44 -20.80
N LEU A 22 4.70 1.78 -21.54
CA LEU A 22 5.63 0.82 -20.95
C LEU A 22 6.57 1.47 -19.93
N ASP A 23 7.01 2.70 -20.20
CA ASP A 23 7.89 3.46 -19.29
C ASP A 23 7.15 3.83 -18.00
N GLU A 24 5.89 4.29 -18.10
CA GLU A 24 5.07 4.56 -16.92
C GLU A 24 4.82 3.30 -16.10
N LEU A 25 4.66 2.14 -16.76
CA LEU A 25 4.48 0.88 -16.09
C LEU A 25 5.77 0.40 -15.40
N ASP A 26 6.93 0.56 -16.03
CA ASP A 26 8.22 0.19 -15.42
C ASP A 26 8.50 1.08 -14.21
N ILE A 27 8.29 2.40 -14.30
CA ILE A 27 8.39 3.32 -13.16
C ILE A 27 7.39 2.95 -12.05
N LEU A 28 6.15 2.63 -12.41
CA LEU A 28 5.11 2.28 -11.45
C LEU A 28 5.43 0.98 -10.69
N THR A 29 6.11 0.04 -11.33
CA THR A 29 6.39 -1.30 -10.80
C THR A 29 7.84 -1.51 -10.37
N ASP A 30 8.67 -0.48 -10.40
CA ASP A 30 10.10 -0.65 -10.15
C ASP A 30 10.39 -1.16 -8.74
N THR A 31 9.80 -0.51 -7.74
CA THR A 31 9.93 -0.86 -6.32
C THR A 31 8.56 -0.99 -5.68
N VAL A 32 8.47 -1.77 -4.59
CA VAL A 32 7.24 -1.88 -3.79
C VAL A 32 6.79 -0.50 -3.32
N HIS A 33 7.73 0.33 -2.85
CA HIS A 33 7.47 1.71 -2.47
C HIS A 33 6.83 2.54 -3.59
N SER A 34 7.36 2.45 -4.83
CA SER A 34 6.80 3.19 -5.97
C SER A 34 5.39 2.71 -6.34
N THR A 35 5.15 1.40 -6.28
CA THR A 35 3.83 0.81 -6.50
C THR A 35 2.83 1.29 -5.43
N LEU A 36 3.22 1.22 -4.16
CA LEU A 36 2.34 1.53 -3.03
C LEU A 36 2.15 3.03 -2.84
N GLY A 37 3.12 3.85 -3.22
CA GLY A 37 3.02 5.31 -3.17
C GLY A 37 2.05 5.91 -4.18
N ARG A 38 1.56 5.14 -5.17
CA ARG A 38 0.66 5.64 -6.22
C ARG A 38 -0.67 4.89 -6.22
N HIS A 39 -1.79 5.62 -6.24
CA HIS A 39 -3.14 5.05 -6.29
C HIS A 39 -3.30 4.02 -7.42
N GLN A 40 -2.79 4.33 -8.62
CA GLN A 40 -2.86 3.40 -9.74
C GLN A 40 -1.99 2.15 -9.54
N GLY A 41 -0.84 2.26 -8.87
CA GLY A 41 0.02 1.13 -8.55
C GLY A 41 -0.65 0.19 -7.57
N ARG A 42 -1.19 0.73 -6.47
CA ARG A 42 -2.00 -0.03 -5.49
C ARG A 42 -3.17 -0.74 -6.15
N LYS A 43 -3.91 -0.04 -7.03
CA LYS A 43 -5.05 -0.63 -7.74
C LYS A 43 -4.64 -1.84 -8.58
N ILE A 44 -3.58 -1.74 -9.37
CA ILE A 44 -3.13 -2.85 -10.23
C ILE A 44 -2.55 -3.99 -9.38
N PHE A 45 -1.78 -3.68 -8.36
CA PHE A 45 -1.22 -4.68 -7.44
C PHE A 45 -2.30 -5.45 -6.69
N ARG A 46 -3.34 -4.74 -6.20
CA ARG A 46 -4.53 -5.36 -5.58
C ARG A 46 -5.22 -6.37 -6.48
N GLU A 47 -5.39 -6.04 -7.76
CA GLU A 47 -5.98 -6.98 -8.74
C GLU A 47 -5.08 -8.21 -8.97
N PHE A 48 -3.76 -8.04 -8.97
CA PHE A 48 -2.82 -9.15 -9.01
C PHE A 48 -2.96 -10.06 -7.77
N LEU A 49 -2.98 -9.48 -6.57
CA LEU A 49 -3.12 -10.25 -5.32
C LEU A 49 -4.46 -10.99 -5.24
N ARG A 50 -5.57 -10.36 -5.68
CA ARG A 50 -6.90 -10.98 -5.77
C ARG A 50 -6.90 -12.21 -6.66
N LYS A 51 -6.30 -12.11 -7.85
CA LYS A 51 -6.19 -13.25 -8.78
C LYS A 51 -5.32 -14.38 -8.24
N GLY A 52 -4.24 -14.02 -7.56
CA GLY A 52 -3.36 -14.97 -6.87
C GLY A 52 -3.94 -15.56 -5.60
N LYS A 53 -5.16 -15.16 -5.19
CA LYS A 53 -5.80 -15.54 -3.92
C LYS A 53 -4.92 -15.27 -2.69
N ARG A 54 -4.09 -14.23 -2.73
CA ARG A 54 -3.16 -13.84 -1.66
C ARG A 54 -3.87 -12.98 -0.62
N GLN A 55 -4.66 -13.61 0.25
CA GLN A 55 -5.53 -12.90 1.20
C GLN A 55 -4.75 -12.12 2.26
N ASP A 56 -3.64 -12.66 2.75
CA ASP A 56 -2.81 -11.96 3.75
C ASP A 56 -2.17 -10.70 3.16
N ASP A 57 -1.59 -10.79 1.96
CA ASP A 57 -1.06 -9.63 1.25
C ASP A 57 -2.14 -8.58 0.98
N LEU A 58 -3.38 -8.99 0.68
CA LEU A 58 -4.49 -8.06 0.49
C LEU A 58 -4.79 -7.27 1.77
N LYS A 59 -4.85 -7.97 2.91
CA LYS A 59 -5.03 -7.32 4.21
C LYS A 59 -3.86 -6.41 4.56
N CYS A 60 -2.63 -6.83 4.28
CA CYS A 60 -1.44 -5.99 4.49
C CYS A 60 -1.46 -4.74 3.62
N LEU A 61 -1.94 -4.85 2.36
CA LEU A 61 -2.13 -3.70 1.48
C LEU A 61 -3.22 -2.76 1.99
N ASP A 62 -4.34 -3.30 2.48
CA ASP A 62 -5.41 -2.48 3.09
C ASP A 62 -4.89 -1.76 4.34
N PHE A 63 -4.14 -2.44 5.19
CA PHE A 63 -3.58 -1.85 6.39
C PHE A 63 -2.51 -0.79 6.07
N HIS A 64 -1.70 -0.99 5.03
CA HIS A 64 -0.74 0.01 4.55
C HIS A 64 -1.45 1.29 4.10
N GLU A 65 -2.53 1.15 3.31
CA GLU A 65 -3.35 2.29 2.89
C GLU A 65 -4.00 3.02 4.07
N GLN A 66 -4.45 2.26 5.07
CA GLN A 66 -5.04 2.79 6.31
C GLN A 66 -4.01 3.60 7.11
N CYS A 67 -2.80 3.08 7.34
CA CYS A 67 -1.72 3.83 7.99
C CYS A 67 -1.38 5.12 7.24
N CYS A 68 -1.27 5.07 5.91
CA CYS A 68 -1.03 6.27 5.10
C CYS A 68 -2.11 7.34 5.33
N LYS A 69 -3.38 6.91 5.30
CA LYS A 69 -4.52 7.80 5.50
C LYS A 69 -4.51 8.44 6.90
N TYR A 70 -4.22 7.69 7.96
CA TYR A 70 -4.13 8.25 9.31
C TYR A 70 -3.02 9.29 9.45
N ILE A 71 -1.85 9.00 8.87
CA ILE A 71 -0.72 9.93 8.87
C ILE A 71 -1.08 11.22 8.10
N GLU A 72 -1.71 11.10 6.93
CA GLU A 72 -2.15 12.24 6.12
C GLU A 72 -3.24 13.05 6.84
N ASN A 73 -4.25 12.40 7.41
CA ASN A 73 -5.32 13.06 8.16
C ASN A 73 -4.77 13.88 9.34
N GLU A 74 -3.82 13.33 10.12
CA GLU A 74 -3.24 14.05 11.24
C GLU A 74 -2.38 15.22 10.76
N ARG A 75 -1.63 15.06 9.66
CA ARG A 75 -0.88 16.17 9.04
C ARG A 75 -1.81 17.31 8.63
N ASP A 76 -2.88 17.00 7.92
CA ASP A 76 -3.87 17.98 7.48
C ASP A 76 -4.59 18.63 8.67
N TYR A 77 -4.91 17.86 9.70
CA TYR A 77 -5.54 18.36 10.92
C TYR A 77 -4.65 19.36 11.67
N VAL A 78 -3.35 19.03 11.84
CA VAL A 78 -2.37 19.91 12.49
C VAL A 78 -2.17 21.20 11.70
N LEU A 79 -2.15 21.13 10.37
CA LEU A 79 -1.99 22.32 9.51
C LEU A 79 -3.24 23.23 9.51
N SER A 80 -4.42 22.65 9.65
CA SER A 80 -5.70 23.38 9.55
C SER A 80 -6.27 23.85 10.90
N THR A 81 -5.72 23.39 12.02
CA THR A 81 -6.25 23.65 13.37
C THR A 81 -5.27 24.47 14.21
N ALA A 82 -5.73 25.61 14.75
CA ALA A 82 -4.89 26.50 15.57
C ALA A 82 -4.37 25.83 16.87
N THR A 83 -5.16 24.93 17.46
CA THR A 83 -4.81 24.17 18.67
C THR A 83 -5.19 22.69 18.50
N PRO A 84 -4.35 21.89 17.81
CA PRO A 84 -4.65 20.49 17.53
C PRO A 84 -4.53 19.63 18.79
N ASN A 85 -5.55 18.84 19.09
CA ASN A 85 -5.52 17.84 20.17
C ASN A 85 -5.17 16.43 19.61
N LEU A 86 -5.15 15.40 20.46
CA LEU A 86 -4.76 14.04 20.07
C LEU A 86 -5.96 13.11 19.82
N LYS A 87 -7.20 13.56 20.04
CA LYS A 87 -8.36 12.66 20.11
C LYS A 87 -8.54 11.82 18.84
N MET A 88 -8.41 12.44 17.66
CA MET A 88 -8.54 11.74 16.39
C MET A 88 -7.39 10.76 16.18
N LEU A 89 -6.14 11.21 16.36
CA LEU A 89 -4.96 10.36 16.25
C LEU A 89 -5.00 9.16 17.22
N THR A 90 -5.45 9.35 18.46
CA THR A 90 -5.61 8.24 19.42
C THR A 90 -6.60 7.20 18.91
N ASN A 91 -7.73 7.61 18.32
CA ASN A 91 -8.69 6.67 17.75
C ASN A 91 -8.10 5.94 16.54
N ASP A 92 -7.43 6.67 15.65
CA ASP A 92 -6.77 6.11 14.46
C ASP A 92 -5.68 5.09 14.84
N VAL A 93 -4.86 5.39 15.85
CA VAL A 93 -3.84 4.46 16.37
C VAL A 93 -4.45 3.25 17.06
N SER A 94 -5.59 3.42 17.75
CA SER A 94 -6.32 2.30 18.36
C SER A 94 -6.87 1.35 17.29
N GLU A 95 -7.48 1.89 16.22
CA GLU A 95 -7.99 1.09 15.11
C GLU A 95 -6.86 0.39 14.34
N ALA A 96 -5.71 1.07 14.17
CA ALA A 96 -4.51 0.46 13.61
C ALA A 96 -3.97 -0.66 14.50
N PHE A 97 -4.00 -0.50 15.83
CA PHE A 97 -3.56 -1.55 16.75
C PHE A 97 -4.45 -2.78 16.68
N ASP A 98 -5.78 -2.62 16.65
CA ASP A 98 -6.72 -3.72 16.48
C ASP A 98 -6.44 -4.48 15.17
N THR A 99 -6.20 -3.74 14.08
CA THR A 99 -5.85 -4.31 12.77
C THR A 99 -4.52 -5.07 12.80
N ALA A 100 -3.52 -4.56 13.53
CA ALA A 100 -2.23 -5.22 13.70
C ALA A 100 -2.37 -6.56 14.46
N ILE A 101 -3.22 -6.62 15.49
CA ILE A 101 -3.50 -7.86 16.22
C ILE A 101 -4.12 -8.92 15.29
N GLU A 102 -5.06 -8.54 14.42
CA GLU A 102 -5.64 -9.46 13.44
C GLU A 102 -4.61 -10.03 12.43
N LEU A 103 -3.48 -9.35 12.29
CA LEU A 103 -2.38 -9.69 11.40
C LEU A 103 -1.16 -10.25 12.11
N GLU A 104 -1.25 -10.66 13.38
CA GLU A 104 -0.12 -11.22 14.15
C GLU A 104 0.57 -12.45 13.49
N ARG A 105 -0.12 -13.12 12.55
CA ARG A 105 0.45 -14.22 11.76
C ARG A 105 1.42 -13.76 10.67
N VAL A 106 1.40 -12.47 10.33
CA VAL A 106 2.31 -11.85 9.39
C VAL A 106 3.64 -11.61 10.12
N PRO A 107 4.76 -12.21 9.67
CA PRO A 107 6.02 -12.15 10.42
C PRO A 107 6.52 -10.72 10.72
N GLU A 108 6.25 -9.78 9.82
CA GLU A 108 6.63 -8.38 9.98
C GLU A 108 5.77 -7.63 11.02
N ILE A 109 4.58 -8.15 11.35
CA ILE A 109 3.70 -7.68 12.43
C ILE A 109 3.94 -8.55 13.68
N ASP A 110 5.11 -8.35 14.28
CA ASP A 110 5.57 -9.09 15.45
C ASP A 110 5.17 -8.43 16.79
N MET A 111 5.48 -9.11 17.89
CA MET A 111 5.24 -8.57 19.23
C MET A 111 5.93 -7.21 19.46
N ALA A 112 7.05 -6.92 18.79
CA ALA A 112 7.76 -5.66 18.97
C ALA A 112 6.97 -4.47 18.42
N ILE A 113 6.24 -4.62 17.29
CA ILE A 113 5.37 -3.54 16.80
C ILE A 113 4.09 -3.43 17.65
N LEU A 114 3.54 -4.55 18.12
CA LEU A 114 2.37 -4.55 19.01
C LEU A 114 2.67 -3.86 20.35
N ASP A 115 3.85 -4.09 20.92
CA ASP A 115 4.32 -3.42 22.14
C ASP A 115 4.45 -1.91 21.94
N LYS A 116 4.94 -1.47 20.76
CA LYS A 116 5.03 -0.04 20.41
C LYS A 116 3.66 0.62 20.27
N PHE A 117 2.67 -0.07 19.71
CA PHE A 117 1.29 0.43 19.68
C PHE A 117 0.75 0.61 21.09
N ASN A 118 0.93 -0.41 21.93
CA ASN A 118 0.50 -0.36 23.32
C ASN A 118 1.20 0.77 24.10
N GLU A 119 2.51 0.98 23.91
CA GLU A 119 3.24 2.10 24.51
C GLU A 119 2.70 3.47 24.04
N ALA A 120 2.51 3.64 22.73
CA ALA A 120 2.00 4.87 22.14
C ALA A 120 0.58 5.21 22.64
N LEU A 121 -0.27 4.21 22.88
CA LEU A 121 -1.62 4.39 23.41
C LEU A 121 -1.65 4.65 24.92
N ASN A 122 -0.72 4.06 25.69
CA ASN A 122 -0.64 4.27 27.15
C ASN A 122 0.05 5.58 27.54
N THR A 123 0.98 6.07 26.70
CA THR A 123 1.64 7.37 26.88
C THR A 123 1.46 8.24 25.63
N PRO A 124 0.24 8.77 25.38
CA PRO A 124 -0.06 9.49 24.14
C PRO A 124 0.81 10.72 23.94
N CYS A 125 1.65 10.68 22.91
CA CYS A 125 2.21 11.86 22.29
C CYS A 125 2.13 11.73 20.78
N ARG A 126 1.97 12.86 20.08
CA ARG A 126 1.78 12.88 18.63
C ARG A 126 2.93 12.18 17.89
N GLU A 127 4.15 12.42 18.35
CA GLU A 127 5.35 11.88 17.73
C GLU A 127 5.42 10.36 17.82
N SER A 128 5.21 9.77 19.00
CA SER A 128 5.23 8.31 19.17
C SER A 128 4.11 7.63 18.39
N MET A 129 2.91 8.23 18.38
CA MET A 129 1.75 7.76 17.62
C MET A 129 2.00 7.76 16.10
N LEU A 130 2.58 8.84 15.57
CA LEU A 130 2.95 8.89 14.15
C LEU A 130 4.11 7.94 13.84
N GLN A 131 5.07 7.80 14.76
CA GLN A 131 6.20 6.90 14.59
C GLN A 131 5.77 5.44 14.47
N VAL A 132 4.85 4.97 15.33
CA VAL A 132 4.37 3.58 15.25
C VAL A 132 3.59 3.33 13.96
N LEU A 133 2.81 4.30 13.48
CA LEU A 133 2.12 4.20 12.18
C LEU A 133 3.11 4.15 10.99
N GLU A 134 4.15 4.99 11.02
CA GLU A 134 5.19 5.02 9.98
C GLU A 134 6.03 3.72 9.98
N GLU A 135 6.41 3.21 11.16
CA GLU A 135 7.13 1.94 11.27
C GLU A 135 6.27 0.76 10.80
N THR A 136 4.99 0.74 11.17
CA THR A 136 4.04 -0.29 10.71
C THR A 136 3.91 -0.24 9.19
N LYS A 137 3.78 0.95 8.60
CA LYS A 137 3.78 1.13 7.14
C LYS A 137 5.00 0.50 6.49
N LEU A 138 6.21 0.76 7.00
CA LEU A 138 7.44 0.21 6.44
C LEU A 138 7.49 -1.32 6.55
N ARG A 139 7.09 -1.89 7.68
CA ARG A 139 6.99 -3.35 7.89
C ARG A 139 6.02 -4.01 6.91
N LEU A 140 4.91 -3.34 6.60
CA LEU A 140 3.96 -3.81 5.59
C LEU A 140 4.55 -3.73 4.16
N GLU A 141 5.33 -2.68 3.85
CA GLU A 141 6.06 -2.60 2.57
C GLU A 141 7.07 -3.76 2.43
N ASP A 142 7.78 -4.09 3.50
CA ASP A 142 8.73 -5.20 3.54
C ASP A 142 8.02 -6.55 3.33
N HIS A 143 6.89 -6.79 4.00
CA HIS A 143 6.07 -7.98 3.78
C HIS A 143 5.61 -8.10 2.31
N LEU A 144 5.05 -7.02 1.78
CA LEU A 144 4.53 -6.96 0.42
C LEU A 144 5.62 -7.02 -0.65
N SER A 145 6.89 -6.81 -0.29
CA SER A 145 8.03 -6.87 -1.22
C SER A 145 8.18 -8.25 -1.87
N SER A 146 7.84 -9.33 -1.15
CA SER A 146 7.87 -10.68 -1.70
C SER A 146 6.88 -10.84 -2.84
N SER A 147 5.62 -10.44 -2.61
CA SER A 147 4.58 -10.49 -3.64
C SER A 147 4.76 -9.47 -4.74
N HIS A 148 5.44 -8.36 -4.45
CA HIS A 148 5.82 -7.38 -5.46
C HIS A 148 6.81 -7.94 -6.48
N LYS A 149 7.73 -8.82 -6.08
CA LYS A 149 8.66 -9.49 -7.04
C LYS A 149 7.89 -10.29 -8.08
N ASP A 150 6.91 -11.07 -7.64
CA ASP A 150 6.04 -11.82 -8.55
C ASP A 150 5.17 -10.90 -9.41
N PHE A 151 4.68 -9.81 -8.82
CA PHE A 151 3.95 -8.78 -9.54
C PHE A 151 4.78 -8.13 -10.66
N LYS A 152 6.04 -7.81 -10.41
CA LYS A 152 6.95 -7.22 -11.41
C LYS A 152 7.16 -8.18 -12.59
N ILE A 153 7.27 -9.48 -12.33
CA ILE A 153 7.33 -10.51 -13.38
C ILE A 153 6.00 -10.56 -14.15
N TYR A 154 4.89 -10.65 -13.42
CA TYR A 154 3.55 -10.68 -14.01
C TYR A 154 3.30 -9.49 -14.94
N MET A 155 3.70 -8.28 -14.57
CA MET A 155 3.48 -7.08 -15.39
C MET A 155 4.30 -7.08 -16.69
N ARG A 156 5.42 -7.81 -16.75
CA ARG A 156 6.28 -7.91 -17.94
C ARG A 156 5.86 -9.01 -18.91
N GLU A 157 5.04 -9.97 -18.48
CA GLU A 157 4.57 -11.03 -19.36
C GLU A 157 3.58 -10.53 -20.43
N PRO A 158 3.74 -10.92 -21.71
CA PRO A 158 2.81 -10.53 -22.77
C PRO A 158 1.40 -11.08 -22.51
N CYS A 159 0.36 -10.31 -22.86
CA CYS A 159 -1.02 -10.75 -22.74
C CYS A 159 -1.27 -11.95 -23.67
N PRO A 160 -1.87 -13.06 -23.19
CA PRO A 160 -2.00 -14.30 -23.96
C PRO A 160 -2.79 -14.19 -25.28
N ASN A 161 -3.51 -13.09 -25.53
CA ASN A 161 -4.28 -12.87 -26.75
C ASN A 161 -3.62 -11.92 -27.77
N THR A 162 -2.29 -11.83 -27.80
CA THR A 162 -1.54 -10.96 -28.76
C THR A 162 -1.00 -11.68 -29.99
N ARG A 163 -1.64 -12.76 -30.46
CA ARG A 163 -1.32 -13.35 -31.77
C ARG A 163 -2.13 -12.72 -32.89
#